data_AF-A0A075KKG6-F1
#
_entry.id   AF-A0A075KKG6-F1
#
_cell.length_a   1.000
_cell.length_b   1.000
_cell.length_c   1.000
_cell.angle_alpha   90.00
_cell.angle_beta   90.00
_cell.angle_gamma   90.00
#
_symmetry.space_group_name_H-M   'P 1'
#
loop_
_entity.id
_entity.type
_entity.pdbx_description
1 polymer ?
#
loop_
_entity_poly.entity_id
_entity_poly.type
_entity_poly.pdbx_seq_one_letter_code
_entity_poly.pdbx_strand_id
1 'polypeptide(L)' 'MAGAVIIWANDDKSEQIVYFNNEYILITITDMKRISLGETLEDAKEKLKEIDRYDIYKEIK' A
#
# COMPACT_ATOMS: atom_id res chain seq x y z
N MET A 1 13.72 1.97 16.14
CA MET A 1 12.26 1.86 16.02
C MET A 1 11.99 1.27 14.65
N ALA A 2 11.94 -0.06 14.58
CA ALA A 2 12.12 -0.79 13.33
C ALA A 2 10.77 -1.05 12.64
N GLY A 3 10.71 -0.77 11.35
CA GLY A 3 10.24 -1.77 10.41
C GLY A 3 9.24 -1.36 9.33
N ALA A 4 8.62 -0.18 9.42
CA ALA A 4 7.66 0.26 8.41
C ALA A 4 8.31 1.28 7.47
N VAL A 5 8.56 0.88 6.23
CA VAL A 5 9.03 1.78 5.17
C VAL A 5 7.81 2.27 4.41
N ILE A 6 7.59 3.59 4.38
CA ILE A 6 6.52 4.16 3.55
C ILE A 6 7.00 4.06 2.10
N ILE A 7 6.33 3.23 1.30
CA ILE A 7 6.64 3.01 -0.11
C ILE A 7 5.95 4.07 -0.96
N TRP A 8 4.71 4.39 -0.60
CA TRP A 8 3.90 5.37 -1.31
C TRP A 8 2.96 6.06 -0.33
N ALA A 9 2.65 7.32 -0.59
CA ALA A 9 1.61 8.04 0.13
C ALA A 9 0.92 8.99 -0.85
N ASN A 10 -0.40 9.11 -0.71
CA ASN A 10 -1.19 10.12 -1.40
C ASN A 10 -0.76 11.52 -0.91
N ASP A 11 -0.86 12.52 -1.78
CA ASP A 11 -0.67 13.95 -1.48
C ASP A 11 -1.52 14.42 -0.29
N ASP A 12 -2.77 13.97 -0.23
CA ASP A 12 -3.71 14.26 0.87
C ASP A 12 -3.38 13.50 2.17
N LYS A 13 -2.41 12.57 2.13
CA LYS A 13 -2.00 11.69 3.23
C LYS A 13 -3.11 10.79 3.79
N SER A 14 -4.28 10.80 3.18
CA SER A 14 -5.39 9.90 3.53
C SER A 14 -5.05 8.43 3.29
N GLU A 15 -4.08 8.13 2.42
CA GLU A 15 -3.73 6.76 2.04
C GLU A 15 -2.23 6.62 1.89
N GLN A 16 -1.71 5.49 2.33
CA GLN A 16 -0.28 5.19 2.27
C GLN A 16 -0.07 3.69 2.13
N ILE A 17 0.93 3.30 1.35
CA ILE A 17 1.46 1.95 1.35
C ILE A 17 2.70 1.93 2.22
N VAL A 18 2.67 1.03 3.20
CA VAL A 18 3.84 0.73 4.03
C VAL A 18 4.30 -0.68 3.76
N TYR A 19 5.61 -0.87 3.65
CA TYR A 19 6.23 -2.18 3.70
C TYR A 19 6.63 -2.44 5.14
N PHE A 20 5.94 -3.39 5.77
CA PHE A 20 6.15 -3.76 7.16
C PHE A 20 6.13 -5.28 7.29
N ASN A 21 7.07 -5.83 8.05
CA ASN A 21 7.14 -7.27 8.33
C ASN A 21 7.13 -8.14 7.06
N ASN A 22 7.89 -7.71 6.04
CA ASN A 22 7.98 -8.37 4.74
C ASN A 22 6.68 -8.38 3.91
N GLU A 23 5.73 -7.50 4.24
CA GLU A 23 4.44 -7.37 3.57
C GLU A 23 4.15 -5.90 3.22
N TYR A 24 3.60 -5.68 2.03
CA TYR A 24 3.03 -4.42 1.60
C TYR A 24 1.61 -4.30 2.15
N ILE A 25 1.34 -3.18 2.81
CA ILE A 25 0.05 -2.91 3.44
C ILE A 25 -0.42 -1.54 2.98
N LEU A 26 -1.59 -1.49 2.34
CA LEU A 26 -2.31 -0.25 2.07
C LEU A 26 -3.08 0.16 3.32
N ILE A 27 -2.73 1.31 3.86
CA ILE A 27 -3.39 1.92 5.00
C ILE A 27 -4.18 3.12 4.49
N THR A 28 -5.51 3.05 4.61
CA THR A 28 -6.41 4.18 4.37
C THR A 28 -6.74 4.78 5.72
N ILE A 29 -6.14 5.94 6.02
CA ILE A 29 -6.31 6.67 7.29
C ILE A 29 -7.75 7.16 7.45
N THR A 30 -8.36 7.66 6.38
CA THR A 30 -9.73 8.20 6.39
C THR A 30 -10.77 7.19 6.87
N ASP A 31 -10.58 5.93 6.52
CA ASP A 31 -11.49 4.84 6.87
C ASP A 31 -10.89 3.91 7.96
N MET A 32 -9.68 4.22 8.46
CA MET A 32 -8.85 3.36 9.31
C MET A 32 -8.72 1.91 8.79
N LYS A 33 -8.83 1.71 7.47
CA LYS A 33 -8.72 0.40 6.83
C LYS A 33 -7.27 0.06 6.56
N ARG A 34 -6.96 -1.23 6.72
CA ARG A 34 -5.66 -1.82 6.36
C ARG A 34 -5.93 -3.00 5.46
N ILE A 35 -5.31 -2.98 4.29
CA ILE A 35 -5.46 -4.01 3.28
C ILE A 35 -4.07 -4.56 3.04
N SER A 36 -3.88 -5.84 3.36
CA SER A 36 -2.68 -6.58 2.97
C SER A 36 -2.64 -6.67 1.45
N LEU A 37 -1.63 -6.05 0.87
CA LEU A 37 -1.38 -6.08 -0.56
C LEU A 37 -0.52 -7.29 -0.93
N GLY A 38 0.22 -7.88 0.02
CA GLY A 38 1.02 -9.08 -0.19
C GLY A 38 2.50 -8.91 0.12
N GLU A 39 3.27 -9.98 0.04
CA GLU A 39 4.69 -9.98 0.43
C GLU A 39 5.61 -9.34 -0.62
N THR A 40 5.21 -9.40 -1.89
CA THR A 40 6.00 -8.89 -3.01
C THR A 40 5.31 -7.70 -3.68
N LEU A 41 6.10 -6.91 -4.40
CA LEU A 41 5.57 -5.78 -5.17
C LEU A 41 4.66 -6.25 -6.31
N GLU A 42 4.83 -7.49 -6.80
CA GLU A 42 3.95 -8.12 -7.78
C GLU A 42 2.59 -8.48 -7.17
N ASP A 43 2.58 -9.15 -6.01
CA ASP A 43 1.33 -9.47 -5.28
C ASP A 43 0.58 -8.17 -4.94
N ALA A 44 1.32 -7.16 -4.48
CA ALA A 44 0.77 -5.85 -4.20
C ALA A 44 0.12 -5.20 -5.41
N LYS A 45 0.76 -5.31 -6.58
CA LYS A 45 0.21 -4.81 -7.83
C LYS A 45 -1.03 -5.59 -8.26
N GLU A 46 -1.05 -6.91 -8.13
CA GLU A 46 -2.24 -7.72 -8.43
C GLU A 46 -3.40 -7.38 -7.51
N LYS A 47 -3.16 -7.26 -6.19
CA LYS A 47 -4.20 -6.86 -5.24
C LYS A 47 -4.73 -5.47 -5.50
N LEU A 48 -3.85 -4.49 -5.76
CA LEU A 48 -4.25 -3.13 -6.14
C LEU A 48 -5.12 -3.13 -7.40
N LYS A 49 -4.82 -4.01 -8.36
CA LYS A 49 -5.62 -4.20 -9.59
C LYS A 49 -6.99 -4.80 -9.29
N GLU A 50 -7.08 -5.79 -8.40
CA GLU A 50 -8.34 -6.41 -7.98
C GLU A 50 -9.27 -5.44 -7.24
N ILE A 51 -8.71 -4.53 -6.44
CA ILE A 51 -9.49 -3.52 -5.70
C ILE A 51 -9.76 -2.24 -6.53
N ASP A 52 -9.49 -2.27 -7.84
CA ASP A 52 -9.67 -1.17 -8.78
C ASP A 52 -8.83 0.09 -8.46
N ARG A 53 -7.72 -0.07 -7.73
CA ARG A 53 -6.81 1.03 -7.32
C ARG A 53 -5.62 1.17 -8.26
N TYR A 54 -5.93 1.36 -9.54
CA TYR A 54 -4.94 1.52 -10.61
C TYR A 54 -4.07 2.78 -10.47
N ASP A 55 -4.58 3.83 -9.82
CA ASP A 55 -3.82 5.05 -9.55
C ASP A 55 -2.56 4.75 -8.74
N ILE A 56 -2.67 3.92 -7.72
CA ILE A 56 -1.55 3.53 -6.86
C ILE A 56 -0.61 2.56 -7.56
N TYR A 57 -1.17 1.61 -8.32
CA TYR A 57 -0.41 0.63 -9.11
C TYR A 57 0.63 1.30 -10.02
N LYS A 58 0.34 2.49 -10.55
CA LYS A 58 1.25 3.24 -11.43
C LYS A 58 2.36 3.98 -10.69
N GLU A 59 2.13 4.34 -9.43
CA GLU A 59 3.06 5.14 -8.64
C GLU A 59 4.00 4.31 -7.77
N ILE A 60 3.59 3.08 -7.39
CA ILE A 60 4.43 2.16 -6.62
C ILE A 60 5.63 1.68 -7.47
N LYS A 61 6.84 2.01 -7.03
CA LYS A 61 8.12 1.69 -7.69
C LYS A 61 9.07 0.93 -6.78
#